data_AF-A0A2X3CP75-F1
#
_entry.id   AF-A0A2X3CP75-F1
#
_cell.length_a   1.000
_cell.length_b   1.000
_cell.length_c   1.000
_cell.angle_alpha   90.00
_cell.angle_beta   90.00
_cell.angle_gamma   90.00
#
_symmetry.space_group_name_H-M   'P 1'
#
loop_
_entity.id
_entity.type
_entity.pdbx_description
1 polymer ?
#
loop_
_entity_poly.entity_id
_entity_poly.type
_entity_poly.pdbx_seq_one_letter_code
_entity_poly.pdbx_strand_id
1 'polypeptide(L)' 'MLKKLYPRREELAAALKRHLVFFNTTPHIVTLLLGITTAMEEKNSQQKNMDATAIDNVKASLMGPLAGAG' A
#
# COMPACT_ATOMS: atom_id res chain seq x y z
N MET A 1 -7.12 6.17 7.05
CA MET A 1 -5.96 6.90 6.50
C MET A 1 -6.23 7.42 5.08
N LEU A 2 -6.50 6.56 4.09
CA LEU A 2 -6.68 6.96 2.68
C LEU A 2 -7.70 8.09 2.43
N LYS A 3 -8.85 8.11 3.13
CA LYS A 3 -9.83 9.22 3.04
C LYS A 3 -9.28 10.59 3.46
N LYS A 4 -8.24 10.63 4.28
CA LYS A 4 -7.59 11.86 4.76
C LYS A 4 -6.55 12.38 3.76
N LEU A 5 -5.85 11.48 3.06
CA LEU A 5 -4.86 11.81 2.02
C LEU A 5 -5.51 12.13 0.66
N TYR A 6 -6.63 11.48 0.34
CA TYR A 6 -7.31 11.60 -0.94
C TYR A 6 -8.73 12.13 -0.76
N PRO A 7 -8.92 13.46 -0.67
CA PRO A 7 -10.23 14.07 -0.55
C PRO A 7 -11.08 13.94 -1.83
N ARG A 8 -10.45 13.73 -3.01
CA ARG A 8 -11.15 13.51 -4.27
C ARG A 8 -11.58 12.05 -4.41
N ARG A 9 -12.85 11.80 -4.79
CA ARG A 9 -13.41 10.44 -4.95
C ARG A 9 -12.64 9.60 -5.97
N GLU A 10 -12.16 10.21 -7.04
CA GLU A 10 -11.39 9.53 -8.11
C GLU A 10 -10.05 9.01 -7.59
N GLU A 11 -9.31 9.84 -6.85
CA GLU A 11 -8.03 9.46 -6.25
C GLU A 11 -8.22 8.42 -5.15
N LEU A 12 -9.29 8.57 -4.35
CA LEU A 12 -9.64 7.59 -3.33
C LEU A 12 -10.00 6.24 -3.94
N ALA A 13 -10.74 6.21 -5.05
CA ALA A 13 -11.07 4.99 -5.77
C ALA A 13 -9.82 4.30 -6.34
N ALA A 14 -8.88 5.06 -6.89
CA ALA A 14 -7.60 4.54 -7.36
C ALA A 14 -6.76 3.96 -6.21
N ALA A 15 -6.71 4.64 -5.07
CA ALA A 15 -5.98 4.18 -3.90
C ALA A 15 -6.61 2.93 -3.28
N LEU A 16 -7.94 2.85 -3.21
CA LEU A 16 -8.65 1.65 -2.77
C LEU A 16 -8.39 0.44 -3.69
N LYS A 17 -8.33 0.65 -5.01
CA LYS A 17 -7.98 -0.41 -5.97
C LYS A 17 -6.59 -1.01 -5.71
N ARG A 18 -5.59 -0.21 -5.34
CA ARG A 18 -4.24 -0.70 -4.96
C ARG A 18 -4.21 -1.49 -3.66
N HIS A 19 -5.20 -1.27 -2.79
CA HIS A 19 -5.34 -2.02 -1.53
C HIS A 19 -6.24 -3.26 -1.67
N LEU A 20 -6.84 -3.50 -2.83
CA LEU A 20 -7.59 -4.72 -3.16
C LEU A 20 -6.69 -5.86 -3.66
N VAL A 21 -5.40 -5.60 -3.86
CA VAL A 21 -4.43 -6.65 -4.21
C VAL A 21 -4.43 -7.69 -3.09
N PHE A 22 -4.51 -8.97 -3.49
CA PHE A 22 -4.63 -10.11 -2.59
C PHE A 22 -3.55 -10.03 -1.51
N PHE A 23 -3.93 -10.08 -0.23
CA PHE A 23 -3.01 -9.90 0.88
C PHE A 23 -3.09 -11.09 1.83
N ASN A 24 -2.22 -12.08 1.60
CA ASN A 24 -2.19 -13.35 2.31
C ASN A 24 -0.89 -13.46 3.11
N THR A 25 -0.77 -12.65 4.16
CA THR A 25 0.42 -12.61 5.03
C THR A 25 0.02 -12.80 6.49
N THR A 26 0.95 -13.35 7.28
CA THR A 26 0.76 -13.61 8.71
C THR A 26 0.37 -12.32 9.45
N PRO A 27 -0.67 -12.35 10.32
CA PRO A 27 -1.21 -11.14 10.98
C PRO A 27 -0.19 -10.36 11.83
N HIS A 28 0.91 -11.00 12.25
CA HIS A 28 2.00 -10.32 12.96
C HIS A 28 2.84 -9.40 12.06
N ILE A 29 2.87 -9.66 10.76
CA ILE A 29 3.72 -8.96 9.79
C ILE A 29 2.92 -7.90 9.01
N VAL A 30 1.59 -8.04 8.98
CA VAL A 30 0.60 -7.05 8.50
C VAL A 30 0.92 -5.63 8.98
N THR A 31 1.28 -5.46 10.26
CA THR A 31 1.42 -4.14 10.87
C THR A 31 2.61 -3.36 10.30
N LEU A 32 3.74 -4.03 10.07
CA LEU A 32 4.92 -3.43 9.45
C LEU A 32 4.61 -3.00 8.01
N LEU A 33 3.95 -3.87 7.26
CA LEU A 33 3.61 -3.63 5.86
C LEU A 33 2.60 -2.51 5.70
N LEU A 34 1.64 -2.41 6.61
CA LEU A 34 0.69 -1.30 6.68
C LEU A 34 1.41 0.02 6.99
N GLY A 35 2.41 0.02 7.87
CA GLY A 35 3.23 1.20 8.17
C GLY A 35 4.01 1.69 6.95
N ILE A 36 4.69 0.79 6.24
CA ILE A 36 5.44 1.12 5.00
C ILE A 36 4.48 1.64 3.93
N THR A 37 3.35 0.96 3.72
CA THR A 37 2.35 1.38 2.72
C THR A 37 1.76 2.75 3.06
N THR A 38 1.56 3.05 4.35
CA THR A 38 1.05 4.36 4.79
C THR A 38 2.05 5.47 4.50
N ALA A 39 3.33 5.27 4.83
CA ALA A 39 4.38 6.25 4.54
C ALA A 39 4.56 6.47 3.01
N MET A 40 4.40 5.40 2.22
CA MET A 40 4.42 5.49 0.76
C MET A 40 3.21 6.25 0.21
N GLU A 41 2.00 6.00 0.71
CA GLU A 41 0.83 6.77 0.25
C GLU A 41 0.89 8.23 0.69
N GLU A 42 1.45 8.55 1.86
CA GLU A 42 1.70 9.94 2.27
C GLU A 42 2.64 10.66 1.30
N LYS A 43 3.74 10.00 0.91
CA LYS A 43 4.63 10.54 -0.12
C LYS A 43 3.92 10.66 -1.47
N ASN A 44 3.12 9.68 -1.87
CA ASN A 44 2.37 9.70 -3.13
C ASN A 44 1.33 10.83 -3.19
N SER A 45 0.66 11.10 -2.05
CA SER A 45 -0.29 12.21 -1.92
C SER A 45 0.40 13.58 -2.02
N GLN A 46 1.61 13.72 -1.46
CA GLN A 46 2.39 14.97 -1.54
C GLN A 46 3.14 15.14 -2.87
N GLN A 47 3.66 14.04 -3.44
CA GLN A 47 4.38 13.99 -4.70
C GLN A 47 3.53 13.27 -5.74
N LYS A 48 2.72 14.03 -6.48
CA LYS A 48 1.84 13.55 -7.58
C LYS A 48 2.56 12.81 -8.73
N ASN A 49 3.88 12.70 -8.67
CA ASN A 49 4.74 12.07 -9.68
C ASN A 49 5.33 10.73 -9.21
N MET A 50 4.94 10.26 -8.02
CA MET A 50 5.40 8.96 -7.54
C MET A 50 4.64 7.85 -8.27
N ASP A 51 5.39 6.90 -8.82
CA ASP A 51 4.79 5.78 -9.54
C ASP A 51 4.00 4.91 -8.55
N ALA A 52 2.67 4.90 -8.69
CA ALA A 52 1.79 4.13 -7.84
C ALA A 52 2.08 2.62 -7.93
N THR A 53 2.72 2.18 -9.02
CA THR A 53 3.20 0.81 -9.23
C THR A 53 4.31 0.41 -8.25
N ALA A 54 5.05 1.38 -7.69
CA ALA A 54 6.06 1.14 -6.66
C ALA A 54 5.42 0.62 -5.36
N ILE A 55 4.20 1.07 -5.01
CA ILE A 55 3.48 0.60 -3.82
C ILE A 55 3.10 -0.88 -3.99
N ASP A 56 2.61 -1.24 -5.16
CA ASP A 56 2.22 -2.62 -5.46
C ASP A 56 3.44 -3.54 -5.55
N ASN A 57 4.56 -3.06 -6.11
CA ASN A 57 5.82 -3.79 -6.13
C ASN A 57 6.39 -4.03 -4.72
N VAL A 58 6.30 -3.06 -3.82
CA VAL A 58 6.72 -3.22 -2.41
C VAL A 58 5.81 -4.20 -1.69
N LYS A 59 4.50 -4.15 -1.91
CA LYS A 59 3.58 -5.16 -1.36
C LYS A 59 3.91 -6.55 -1.89
N ALA A 60 4.07 -6.72 -3.19
CA ALA A 60 4.38 -8.01 -3.81
C ALA A 60 5.74 -8.55 -3.35
N SER A 61 6.77 -7.70 -3.27
CA SER A 61 8.11 -8.08 -2.81
C SER A 61 8.16 -8.42 -1.33
N LEU A 62 7.27 -7.85 -0.52
CA LEU A 62 7.11 -8.20 0.88
C LEU A 62 6.24 -9.45 1.06
N MET A 63 5.26 -9.70 0.19
CA MET A 63 4.44 -10.92 0.25
C MET A 63 5.26 -12.19 -0.01
N GLY A 64 6.26 -12.17 -0.89
CA GLY A 64 7.09 -13.35 -1.19
C GLY A 64 7.91 -13.88 0.00
N PRO A 65 8.79 -13.07 0.61
CA PRO A 65 9.59 -13.46 1.76
C PRO A 65 8.74 -13.73 3.01
N LEU A 66 7.67 -12.97 3.21
CA LEU A 66 6.85 -13.07 4.42
C LEU A 66 5.82 -14.22 4.35
N ALA A 67 5.48 -14.69 3.14
CA ALA A 67 4.78 -15.97 2.94
C ALA A 67 5.72 -17.18 3.03
N GLY A 68 7.02 -17.01 2.78
CA GLY A 68 8.02 -18.08 2.84
C GLY A 68 8.70 -18.28 4.20
N ALA A 69 8.68 -17.26 5.08
CA ALA A 69 9.23 -17.31 6.43
C ALA A 69 8.16 -17.49 7.53
N GLY A 70 6.89 -17.68 7.14
CA GLY A 70 5.75 -17.94 8.02
C GLY A 70 5.37 -19.41 8.07
#